data_AF-A0A7C4KIF6-F1
#
_entry.id   AF-A0A7C4KIF6-F1
#
_cell.length_a   1.000
_cell.length_b   1.000
_cell.length_c   1.000
_cell.angle_alpha   90.00
_cell.angle_beta   90.00
_cell.angle_gamma   90.00
#
_symmetry.space_group_name_H-M   'P 1'
#
loop_
_entity.id
_entity.type
_entity.pdbx_description
1 polymer ?
#
loop_
_entity_poly.entity_id
_entity_poly.type
_entity_poly.pdbx_seq_one_letter_code
_entity_poly.pdbx_strand_id
1 'polypeptide(L)'
;MQVEAQENRQEGKPVEKLRREWVLVGMVFAGFLAGGHILLGAAWGGGRGVLQWGVVAGTLMVYILAHLWRNLEKNHPQGDGVGRLYSSLGLANWITLIRASGLAMLAGFLWLPRPAGVAEWIPGLLYLGAASLDYCDGWAARATRRTTLLGETLDMHWDGFGVLVATVLLIQYGVVPVWYGLVGLARYLFLFGMWVRTCIGLVNYPLPPSMARRALAGMQMGFIAVVLLPVFSPPATQGAATLFMLPLMGSFLRDWLAVCGLGQVRNEGGKSRVQNALNQLWKRIPYLLRVVMALNLAAVIWQETRSPAPLWWIVGGAGLGLLLVVLGVLGRTSAVGLILLSGLALKDNAMNGLFWGVLLIGVALMLTGTGRYSLWKADEWMIYNRAGEARPQG
;
A
#
# COMPACT_ATOMS: atom_id res chain seq x y z
N MET A 1 -3.17 -50.94 -1.86
CA MET A 1 -2.01 -51.26 -1.00
C MET A 1 -0.64 -50.86 -1.57
N GLN A 2 -0.03 -51.51 -2.58
CA GLN A 2 1.32 -51.10 -3.03
C GLN A 2 1.38 -49.75 -3.77
N VAL A 3 0.37 -49.42 -4.58
CA VAL A 3 0.24 -48.12 -5.26
C VAL A 3 -0.02 -47.00 -4.24
N GLU A 4 -0.94 -47.24 -3.32
CA GLU A 4 -1.33 -46.34 -2.22
C GLU A 4 -0.16 -46.05 -1.23
N ALA A 5 0.69 -47.05 -0.99
CA ALA A 5 1.91 -46.90 -0.19
C ALA A 5 3.02 -46.15 -0.96
N GLN A 6 3.06 -46.25 -2.28
CA GLN A 6 3.97 -45.48 -3.13
C GLN A 6 3.51 -44.02 -3.29
N GLU A 7 2.21 -43.76 -3.43
CA GLU A 7 1.62 -42.42 -3.47
C GLU A 7 1.85 -41.69 -2.14
N ASN A 8 1.54 -42.33 -1.00
CA ASN A 8 1.83 -41.76 0.33
C ASN A 8 3.34 -41.52 0.56
N ARG A 9 4.23 -42.39 0.04
CA ARG A 9 5.69 -42.16 0.09
C ARG A 9 6.15 -41.02 -0.81
N GLN A 10 5.46 -40.77 -1.93
CA GLN A 10 5.77 -39.68 -2.84
C GLN A 10 5.22 -38.34 -2.34
N GLU A 11 4.08 -38.31 -1.65
CA GLU A 11 3.52 -37.10 -1.02
C GLU A 11 4.28 -36.68 0.25
N GLY A 12 4.84 -37.62 1.03
CA GLY A 12 5.63 -37.30 2.23
C GLY A 12 6.96 -36.58 1.94
N LYS A 13 7.58 -36.82 0.78
CA LYS A 13 8.90 -36.26 0.41
C LYS A 13 8.89 -34.74 0.15
N PRO A 14 7.91 -34.17 -0.59
CA PRO A 14 7.76 -32.73 -0.73
C PRO A 14 7.51 -32.01 0.60
N VAL A 15 6.65 -32.55 1.46
CA VAL A 15 6.33 -31.95 2.76
C VAL A 15 7.56 -31.88 3.66
N GLU A 16 8.39 -32.93 3.70
CA GLU A 16 9.62 -32.93 4.50
C GLU A 16 10.61 -31.84 4.04
N LYS A 17 10.76 -31.63 2.73
CA LYS A 17 11.59 -30.55 2.19
C LYS A 17 11.05 -29.17 2.54
N LEU A 18 9.72 -28.98 2.48
CA LEU A 18 9.08 -27.74 2.92
C LEU A 18 9.27 -27.48 4.41
N ARG A 19 9.26 -28.53 5.25
CA ARG A 19 9.57 -28.40 6.68
C ARG A 19 11.01 -27.95 6.91
N ARG A 20 11.97 -28.41 6.11
CA ARG A 20 13.36 -27.92 6.19
C ARG A 20 13.47 -26.46 5.78
N GLU A 21 12.78 -26.04 4.72
CA GLU A 21 12.71 -24.63 4.35
C GLU A 21 12.04 -23.78 5.43
N TRP A 22 10.99 -24.28 6.09
CA TRP A 22 10.38 -23.62 7.24
C TRP A 22 11.37 -23.37 8.39
N VAL A 23 12.25 -24.34 8.69
CA VAL A 23 13.32 -24.14 9.69
C VAL A 23 14.29 -23.07 9.22
N LEU A 24 14.65 -23.04 7.92
CA LEU A 24 15.50 -22.00 7.35
C LEU A 24 14.85 -20.61 7.48
N VAL A 25 13.54 -20.49 7.23
CA VAL A 25 12.78 -19.25 7.45
C VAL A 25 12.89 -18.83 8.92
N GLY A 26 12.74 -19.78 9.84
CA GLY A 26 12.90 -19.54 11.28
C GLY A 26 14.28 -19.01 11.67
N MET A 27 15.35 -19.57 11.08
CA MET A 27 16.71 -19.07 11.29
C MET A 27 16.90 -17.65 10.75
N VAL A 28 16.36 -17.35 9.56
CA VAL A 28 16.41 -16.01 8.96
C VAL A 28 15.66 -15.01 9.86
N PHE A 29 14.48 -15.37 10.37
CA PHE A 29 13.70 -14.55 11.28
C PHE A 29 14.45 -14.28 12.60
N ALA A 30 15.07 -15.31 13.17
CA ALA A 30 15.94 -15.14 14.34
C ALA A 30 17.11 -14.19 14.07
N GLY A 31 17.72 -14.28 12.88
CA GLY A 31 18.75 -13.35 12.42
C GLY A 31 18.26 -11.90 12.32
N PHE A 32 17.08 -11.67 11.76
CA PHE A 32 16.47 -10.34 11.69
C PHE A 32 16.12 -9.77 13.07
N LEU A 33 15.60 -10.59 13.99
CA LEU A 33 15.34 -10.16 15.37
C LEU A 33 16.63 -9.80 16.10
N ALA A 34 17.67 -10.64 15.98
CA ALA A 34 18.97 -10.37 16.60
C ALA A 34 19.61 -9.10 16.02
N GLY A 35 19.62 -8.96 14.69
CA GLY A 35 20.14 -7.76 14.02
C GLY A 35 19.38 -6.50 14.40
N GLY A 36 18.05 -6.56 14.44
CA GLY A 36 17.21 -5.44 14.88
C GLY A 36 17.41 -5.09 16.36
N HIS A 37 17.59 -6.10 17.23
CA HIS A 37 17.89 -5.88 18.65
C HIS A 37 19.24 -5.18 18.84
N ILE A 38 20.28 -5.57 18.09
CA ILE A 38 21.60 -4.92 18.14
C ILE A 38 21.50 -3.48 17.62
N LEU A 39 20.86 -3.28 16.45
CA LEU A 39 20.70 -1.97 15.82
C LEU A 39 19.94 -0.99 16.73
N LEU A 40 18.81 -1.43 17.28
CA LEU A 40 18.01 -0.61 18.20
C LEU A 40 18.65 -0.49 19.58
N GLY A 41 19.42 -1.49 20.01
CA GLY A 41 20.27 -1.43 21.20
C GLY A 41 21.25 -0.26 21.14
N ALA A 42 21.89 -0.06 20.00
CA ALA A 42 22.77 1.09 19.77
C ALA A 42 22.01 2.44 19.77
N ALA A 43 20.78 2.46 19.25
CA ALA A 43 19.98 3.68 19.15
C ALA A 43 19.30 4.11 20.47
N TRP A 44 18.83 3.14 21.27
CA TRP A 44 18.10 3.36 22.53
C TRP A 44 18.93 3.05 23.79
N GLY A 45 20.23 2.75 23.65
CA GLY A 45 21.13 2.49 24.78
C GLY A 45 20.84 1.21 25.55
N GLY A 46 20.30 0.16 24.90
CA GLY A 46 20.16 -1.17 25.49
C GLY A 46 19.08 -1.31 26.60
N GLY A 47 18.05 -0.47 26.60
CA GLY A 47 17.01 -0.44 27.64
C GLY A 47 15.82 -1.38 27.41
N ARG A 48 14.81 -1.27 28.30
CA ARG A 48 13.53 -2.00 28.26
C ARG A 48 12.78 -1.88 26.91
N GLY A 49 12.93 -0.76 26.21
CA GLY A 49 12.28 -0.53 24.91
C GLY A 49 12.74 -1.52 23.83
N VAL A 50 14.03 -1.90 23.81
CA VAL A 50 14.58 -2.86 22.84
C VAL A 50 14.05 -4.27 23.11
N LEU A 51 13.88 -4.63 24.39
CA LEU A 51 13.27 -5.89 24.80
C LEU A 51 11.79 -5.94 24.44
N GLN A 52 11.03 -4.87 24.73
CA GLN A 52 9.61 -4.78 24.34
C GLN A 52 9.45 -4.90 22.83
N TRP A 53 10.28 -4.19 22.06
CA TRP A 53 10.31 -4.30 20.60
C TRP A 53 10.55 -5.75 20.16
N GLY A 54 11.56 -6.40 20.73
CA GLY A 54 11.92 -7.78 20.42
C GLY A 54 10.83 -8.79 20.77
N VAL A 55 10.12 -8.59 21.88
CA VAL A 55 9.00 -9.45 22.30
C VAL A 55 7.83 -9.32 21.32
N VAL A 56 7.43 -8.10 20.96
CA VAL A 56 6.31 -7.87 20.03
C VAL A 56 6.66 -8.40 18.64
N ALA A 57 7.83 -8.01 18.10
CA ALA A 57 8.28 -8.47 16.79
C ALA A 57 8.46 -10.00 16.76
N GLY A 58 9.08 -10.57 17.80
CA GLY A 58 9.30 -12.01 17.92
C GLY A 58 8.01 -12.81 18.02
N THR A 59 7.03 -12.32 18.78
CA THR A 59 5.72 -12.97 18.89
C THR A 59 5.02 -13.02 17.54
N LEU A 60 5.06 -11.92 16.77
CA LEU A 60 4.49 -11.88 15.43
C LEU A 60 5.25 -12.78 14.44
N MET A 61 6.58 -12.85 14.52
CA MET A 61 7.37 -13.77 13.71
C MET A 61 7.06 -15.24 14.02
N VAL A 62 6.88 -15.60 15.29
CA VAL A 62 6.42 -16.93 15.69
C VAL A 62 5.02 -17.21 15.14
N TYR A 63 4.12 -16.23 15.18
CA TYR A 63 2.80 -16.36 14.57
C TYR A 63 2.87 -16.53 13.04
N ILE A 64 3.73 -15.78 12.33
CA ILE A 64 3.99 -15.96 10.89
C ILE A 64 4.48 -17.38 10.60
N LEU A 65 5.44 -17.88 11.38
CA LEU A 65 5.97 -19.26 11.23
C LEU A 65 4.88 -20.30 11.50
N ALA A 66 4.08 -20.13 12.55
CA ALA A 66 2.97 -21.03 12.86
C ALA A 66 1.90 -21.01 11.74
N HIS A 67 1.61 -19.83 11.19
CA HIS A 67 0.69 -19.67 10.07
C HIS A 67 1.23 -20.33 8.80
N LEU A 68 2.53 -20.16 8.50
CA LEU A 68 3.19 -20.84 7.39
C LEU A 68 3.11 -22.36 7.55
N TRP A 69 3.44 -22.88 8.74
CA TRP A 69 3.39 -24.31 9.05
C TRP A 69 2.01 -24.92 8.77
N ARG A 70 0.95 -24.26 9.24
CA ARG A 70 -0.45 -24.68 9.03
C ARG A 70 -0.91 -24.65 7.57
N ASN A 71 -0.22 -23.90 6.71
CA ASN A 71 -0.61 -23.73 5.31
C ASN A 71 0.39 -24.34 4.32
N LEU A 72 1.44 -25.05 4.76
CA LEU A 72 2.45 -25.65 3.87
C LEU A 72 1.82 -26.57 2.80
N GLU A 73 0.73 -27.24 3.14
CA GLU A 73 -0.01 -28.13 2.24
C GLU A 73 -0.69 -27.38 1.08
N LYS A 74 -0.89 -26.06 1.20
CA LYS A 74 -1.44 -25.21 0.13
C LYS A 74 -0.39 -24.79 -0.91
N ASN A 75 0.84 -25.31 -0.84
CA ASN A 75 1.92 -24.96 -1.76
C ASN A 75 1.81 -25.69 -3.11
N HIS A 76 0.67 -25.54 -3.78
CA HIS A 76 0.37 -26.08 -5.10
C HIS A 76 -0.12 -24.95 -6.03
N PRO A 77 -0.17 -25.16 -7.36
CA PRO A 77 -0.64 -24.16 -8.31
C PRO A 77 -2.06 -23.64 -8.00
N GLN A 78 -2.33 -22.39 -8.42
CA GLN A 78 -3.70 -21.84 -8.42
C GLN A 78 -4.55 -22.45 -9.56
N GLY A 79 -5.72 -23.02 -9.23
CA GLY A 79 -6.70 -23.58 -10.18
C GLY A 79 -7.46 -24.81 -9.63
N ASP A 80 -8.55 -25.21 -10.29
CA ASP A 80 -9.47 -26.30 -9.86
C ASP A 80 -8.89 -27.73 -9.95
N GLY A 81 -7.61 -27.87 -10.27
CA GLY A 81 -6.96 -29.16 -10.47
C GLY A 81 -6.07 -29.54 -9.29
N VAL A 82 -6.18 -30.80 -8.87
CA VAL A 82 -5.28 -31.55 -7.99
C VAL A 82 -3.82 -31.42 -8.48
N GLY A 83 -3.19 -30.28 -8.21
CA GLY A 83 -1.84 -29.97 -8.63
C GLY A 83 -0.84 -30.57 -7.66
N ARG A 84 0.21 -31.23 -8.17
CA ARG A 84 1.26 -31.80 -7.33
C ARG A 84 1.85 -30.72 -6.40
N LEU A 85 1.97 -31.05 -5.12
CA LEU A 85 2.59 -30.20 -4.12
C LEU A 85 4.03 -29.87 -4.52
N TYR A 86 4.36 -28.58 -4.53
CA TYR A 86 5.74 -28.18 -4.80
C TYR A 86 6.64 -28.51 -3.61
N SER A 87 7.85 -28.99 -3.90
CA SER A 87 8.83 -29.40 -2.89
C SER A 87 9.71 -28.28 -2.33
N SER A 88 9.57 -27.05 -2.85
CA SER A 88 10.22 -25.83 -2.34
C SER A 88 9.19 -24.73 -2.16
N LEU A 89 9.44 -23.70 -1.34
CA LEU A 89 8.53 -22.55 -1.23
C LEU A 89 8.55 -21.70 -2.51
N GLY A 90 9.71 -21.61 -3.16
CA GLY A 90 9.90 -20.78 -4.35
C GLY A 90 10.13 -19.29 -4.02
N LEU A 91 10.67 -18.56 -4.99
CA LEU A 91 11.19 -17.21 -4.78
C LEU A 91 10.12 -16.20 -4.32
N ALA A 92 8.90 -16.27 -4.89
CA ALA A 92 7.81 -15.37 -4.50
C ALA A 92 7.42 -15.53 -3.02
N ASN A 93 7.22 -16.77 -2.56
CA ASN A 93 6.88 -17.05 -1.17
C ASN A 93 8.00 -16.63 -0.20
N TRP A 94 9.28 -16.78 -0.60
CA TRP A 94 10.40 -16.25 0.17
C TRP A 94 10.37 -14.73 0.30
N ILE A 95 10.09 -14.01 -0.78
CA ILE A 95 9.95 -12.54 -0.75
C ILE A 95 8.78 -12.13 0.15
N THR A 96 7.62 -12.80 0.04
CA THR A 96 6.44 -12.53 0.90
C THR A 96 6.75 -12.80 2.39
N LEU A 97 7.54 -13.82 2.72
CA LEU A 97 7.96 -14.11 4.10
C LEU A 97 8.94 -13.07 4.64
N ILE A 98 9.91 -12.63 3.83
CA ILE A 98 10.81 -11.53 4.19
C ILE A 98 10.00 -10.24 4.42
N ARG A 99 9.06 -9.94 3.52
CA ARG A 99 8.12 -8.82 3.66
C ARG A 99 7.35 -8.91 4.98
N ALA A 100 6.74 -10.05 5.29
CA ALA A 100 6.00 -10.27 6.53
C ALA A 100 6.88 -10.08 7.77
N SER A 101 8.15 -10.53 7.73
CA SER A 101 9.10 -10.30 8.82
C SER A 101 9.43 -8.81 9.02
N GLY A 102 9.55 -8.04 7.94
CA GLY A 102 9.71 -6.58 8.01
C GLY A 102 8.49 -5.89 8.65
N LEU A 103 7.28 -6.35 8.34
CA LEU A 103 6.05 -5.88 8.99
C LEU A 103 5.98 -6.28 10.47
N ALA A 104 6.49 -7.45 10.85
CA ALA A 104 6.61 -7.85 12.25
C ALA A 104 7.61 -6.97 13.02
N MET A 105 8.76 -6.66 12.42
CA MET A 105 9.74 -5.71 12.96
C MET A 105 9.14 -4.31 13.11
N LEU A 106 8.35 -3.87 12.13
CA LEU A 106 7.63 -2.60 12.18
C LEU A 106 6.63 -2.58 13.34
N ALA A 107 5.85 -3.64 13.51
CA ALA A 107 4.90 -3.77 14.61
C ALA A 107 5.59 -3.77 15.99
N GLY A 108 6.86 -4.15 16.07
CA GLY A 108 7.66 -4.01 17.29
C GLY A 108 7.73 -2.58 17.84
N PHE A 109 7.53 -1.55 17.00
CA PHE A 109 7.50 -0.14 17.44
C PHE A 109 6.16 0.28 18.06
N LEU A 110 5.14 -0.58 18.03
CA LEU A 110 3.87 -0.28 18.68
C LEU A 110 4.08 -0.09 20.19
N TRP A 111 3.40 0.92 20.74
CA TRP A 111 3.50 1.30 22.15
C TRP A 111 4.90 1.74 22.62
N LEU A 112 5.80 2.04 21.69
CA LEU A 112 7.10 2.64 21.98
C LEU A 112 7.17 4.09 21.47
N PRO A 113 7.91 4.98 22.14
CA PRO A 113 8.14 6.32 21.61
C PRO A 113 8.86 6.24 20.26
N ARG A 114 8.65 7.27 19.41
CA ARG A 114 9.37 7.37 18.14
C ARG A 114 10.89 7.35 18.41
N PRO A 115 11.68 6.52 17.70
CA PRO A 115 13.14 6.55 17.84
C PRO A 115 13.71 7.93 17.48
N ALA A 116 14.81 8.32 18.11
CA ALA A 116 15.46 9.60 17.85
C ALA A 116 16.65 9.45 16.88
N GLY A 117 17.02 10.54 16.21
CA GLY A 117 18.18 10.61 15.32
C GLY A 117 18.03 9.71 14.09
N VAL A 118 19.11 9.01 13.71
CA VAL A 118 19.11 8.15 12.52
C VAL A 118 18.10 7.00 12.62
N ALA A 119 17.81 6.53 13.84
CA ALA A 119 16.86 5.44 14.07
C ALA A 119 15.41 5.83 13.75
N GLU A 120 15.09 7.13 13.67
CA GLU A 120 13.76 7.63 13.29
C GLU A 120 13.34 7.18 11.88
N TRP A 121 14.32 6.87 11.03
CA TRP A 121 14.11 6.36 9.67
C TRP A 121 13.72 4.88 9.63
N ILE A 122 14.03 4.11 10.67
CA ILE A 122 13.87 2.65 10.66
C ILE A 122 12.42 2.24 10.39
N PRO A 123 11.38 2.76 11.07
CA PRO A 123 9.99 2.39 10.78
C PRO A 123 9.59 2.70 9.34
N GLY A 124 9.96 3.89 8.83
CA GLY A 124 9.68 4.30 7.46
C GLY A 124 10.35 3.41 6.42
N LEU A 125 11.63 3.08 6.61
CA LEU A 125 12.38 2.18 5.73
C LEU A 125 11.87 0.74 5.77
N LEU A 126 11.48 0.23 6.94
CA LEU A 126 10.86 -1.09 7.06
C LEU A 126 9.56 -1.17 6.26
N TYR A 127 8.68 -0.19 6.39
CA TYR A 127 7.41 -0.19 5.66
C TYR A 127 7.61 0.06 4.16
N LEU A 128 8.49 0.98 3.77
CA LEU A 128 8.83 1.23 2.37
C LEU A 128 9.44 -0.01 1.72
N GLY A 129 10.34 -0.69 2.43
CA GLY A 129 10.91 -1.96 2.01
C GLY A 129 9.82 -3.02 1.84
N ALA A 130 8.92 -3.16 2.81
CA ALA A 130 7.80 -4.10 2.73
C ALA A 130 6.87 -3.81 1.54
N ALA A 131 6.50 -2.55 1.31
CA ALA A 131 5.67 -2.14 0.17
C ALA A 131 6.38 -2.37 -1.18
N SER A 132 7.71 -2.24 -1.22
CA SER A 132 8.50 -2.54 -2.42
C SER A 132 8.60 -4.04 -2.68
N LEU A 133 8.71 -4.85 -1.62
CA LEU A 133 8.75 -6.32 -1.72
C LEU A 133 7.42 -6.91 -2.19
N ASP A 134 6.28 -6.30 -1.85
CA ASP A 134 4.96 -6.65 -2.40
C ASP A 134 4.91 -6.51 -3.93
N TYR A 135 5.53 -5.47 -4.47
CA TYR A 135 5.64 -5.37 -5.92
C TYR A 135 6.54 -6.47 -6.51
N CYS A 136 7.65 -6.79 -5.82
CA CYS A 136 8.62 -7.78 -6.26
C CYS A 136 8.12 -9.23 -6.18
N ASP A 137 7.36 -9.63 -5.16
CA ASP A 137 6.85 -11.00 -5.05
C ASP A 137 5.84 -11.31 -6.16
N GLY A 138 4.94 -10.37 -6.46
CA GLY A 138 3.99 -10.48 -7.55
C GLY A 138 4.69 -10.57 -8.90
N TRP A 139 5.72 -9.75 -9.12
CA TRP A 139 6.55 -9.83 -10.32
C TRP A 139 7.26 -11.18 -10.42
N ALA A 140 7.89 -11.64 -9.33
CA ALA A 140 8.60 -12.91 -9.29
C ALA A 140 7.66 -14.10 -9.54
N ALA A 141 6.46 -14.10 -8.97
CA ALA A 141 5.47 -15.17 -9.18
C ALA A 141 5.08 -15.29 -10.66
N ARG A 142 4.97 -14.17 -11.38
CA ARG A 142 4.65 -14.13 -12.81
C ARG A 142 5.86 -14.49 -13.68
N ALA A 143 7.03 -13.94 -13.36
CA ALA A 143 8.28 -14.25 -14.06
C ALA A 143 8.66 -15.73 -13.94
N THR A 144 8.41 -16.35 -12.79
CA THR A 144 8.66 -17.79 -12.56
C THR A 144 7.48 -18.67 -12.96
N ARG A 145 6.38 -18.10 -13.47
CA ARG A 145 5.11 -18.78 -13.80
C ARG A 145 4.62 -19.70 -12.67
N ARG A 146 4.83 -19.28 -11.42
CA ARG A 146 4.59 -20.09 -10.23
C ARG A 146 3.74 -19.32 -9.24
N THR A 147 2.44 -19.22 -9.53
CA THR A 147 1.43 -18.73 -8.60
C THR A 147 0.93 -19.89 -7.75
N THR A 148 0.91 -19.71 -6.42
CA THR A 148 0.52 -20.77 -5.47
C THR A 148 -0.61 -20.30 -4.56
N LEU A 149 -1.48 -21.22 -4.13
CA LEU A 149 -2.55 -20.91 -3.17
C LEU A 149 -1.98 -20.49 -1.81
N LEU A 150 -0.84 -21.07 -1.40
CA LEU A 150 -0.08 -20.64 -0.23
C LEU A 150 0.33 -19.17 -0.34
N GLY A 151 0.92 -18.77 -1.46
CA GLY A 151 1.36 -17.40 -1.71
C GLY A 151 0.20 -16.41 -1.61
N GLU A 152 -0.94 -16.70 -2.24
CA GLU A 152 -2.14 -15.87 -2.15
C GLU A 152 -2.69 -15.77 -0.71
N THR A 153 -2.68 -16.89 0.03
CA THR A 153 -3.14 -16.92 1.42
C THR A 153 -2.26 -16.04 2.31
N LEU A 154 -0.94 -16.12 2.15
CA LEU A 154 0.02 -15.29 2.88
C LEU A 154 -0.15 -13.82 2.51
N ASP A 155 -0.17 -13.51 1.21
CA ASP A 155 -0.24 -12.16 0.67
C ASP A 155 -1.46 -11.40 1.21
N MET A 156 -2.65 -12.02 1.10
CA MET A 156 -3.90 -11.45 1.60
C MET A 156 -3.93 -11.19 3.11
N HIS A 157 -3.21 -11.99 3.90
CA HIS A 157 -3.21 -11.84 5.35
C HIS A 157 -2.29 -10.68 5.77
N TRP A 158 -1.09 -10.63 5.20
CA TRP A 158 -0.05 -9.68 5.63
C TRP A 158 -0.24 -8.28 5.05
N ASP A 159 -0.89 -8.12 3.90
CA ASP A 159 -1.19 -6.80 3.33
C ASP A 159 -2.08 -5.96 4.24
N GLY A 160 -3.22 -6.55 4.65
CA GLY A 160 -4.15 -5.86 5.55
C GLY A 160 -3.51 -5.54 6.90
N PHE A 161 -2.71 -6.48 7.41
CA PHE A 161 -2.01 -6.31 8.67
C PHE A 161 -0.96 -5.19 8.61
N GLY A 162 -0.16 -5.14 7.54
CA GLY A 162 0.86 -4.12 7.35
C GLY A 162 0.26 -2.71 7.31
N VAL A 163 -0.84 -2.51 6.56
CA VAL A 163 -1.54 -1.22 6.51
C VAL A 163 -2.09 -0.84 7.89
N LEU A 164 -2.68 -1.79 8.64
CA LEU A 164 -3.17 -1.53 9.99
C LEU A 164 -2.05 -1.08 10.94
N VAL A 165 -0.97 -1.86 11.04
CA VAL A 165 0.17 -1.55 11.91
C VAL A 165 0.76 -0.18 11.58
N ALA A 166 1.01 0.09 10.29
CA ALA A 166 1.60 1.35 9.89
C ALA A 166 0.67 2.55 10.14
N THR A 167 -0.64 2.38 9.95
CA THR A 167 -1.64 3.40 10.28
C THR A 167 -1.66 3.70 11.78
N VAL A 168 -1.63 2.67 12.63
CA VAL A 168 -1.57 2.82 14.09
C VAL A 168 -0.29 3.54 14.51
N LEU A 169 0.86 3.19 13.93
CA LEU A 169 2.13 3.88 14.21
C LEU A 169 2.10 5.35 13.81
N LEU A 170 1.54 5.68 12.63
CA LEU A 170 1.40 7.07 12.19
C LEU A 170 0.57 7.91 13.17
N ILE A 171 -0.50 7.33 13.73
CA ILE A 171 -1.34 7.98 14.74
C ILE A 171 -0.58 8.11 16.06
N GLN A 172 0.09 7.04 16.50
CA GLN A 172 0.92 7.01 17.71
C GLN A 172 2.00 8.10 17.68
N TYR A 173 2.60 8.35 16.52
CA TYR A 173 3.60 9.40 16.32
C TYR A 173 3.00 10.79 16.07
N GLY A 174 1.67 10.92 16.07
CA GLY A 174 0.98 12.20 15.83
C GLY A 174 1.11 12.75 14.41
N VAL A 175 1.60 11.95 13.46
CA VAL A 175 1.87 12.37 12.09
C VAL A 175 0.57 12.49 11.29
N VAL A 176 -0.43 11.67 11.59
CA VAL A 176 -1.75 11.67 10.94
C VAL A 176 -2.86 11.79 12.00
N PRO A 177 -4.05 12.28 11.63
CA PRO A 177 -5.14 12.41 12.59
C PRO A 177 -5.73 11.04 12.97
N VAL A 178 -6.36 10.97 14.15
CA VAL A 178 -6.88 9.72 14.72
C VAL A 178 -7.90 9.03 13.80
N TRP A 179 -8.74 9.78 13.08
CA TRP A 179 -9.72 9.21 12.15
C TRP A 179 -9.09 8.49 10.96
N TYR A 180 -7.81 8.75 10.65
CA TYR A 180 -7.08 8.00 9.64
C TYR A 180 -6.96 6.50 9.98
N GLY A 181 -7.16 6.13 11.25
CA GLY A 181 -7.25 4.75 11.71
C GLY A 181 -8.31 3.91 10.98
N LEU A 182 -9.33 4.55 10.45
CA LEU A 182 -10.34 3.89 9.61
C LEU A 182 -9.73 3.23 8.36
N VAL A 183 -8.64 3.78 7.81
CA VAL A 183 -7.93 3.18 6.67
C VAL A 183 -7.39 1.80 7.01
N GLY A 184 -6.72 1.67 8.16
CA GLY A 184 -6.19 0.40 8.65
C GLY A 184 -7.28 -0.60 9.04
N LEU A 185 -8.39 -0.11 9.61
CA LEU A 185 -9.49 -0.94 10.07
C LEU A 185 -10.49 -1.35 8.97
N ALA A 186 -10.53 -0.64 7.84
CA ALA A 186 -11.57 -0.80 6.82
C ALA A 186 -11.74 -2.25 6.34
N ARG A 187 -10.64 -2.96 6.05
CA ARG A 187 -10.68 -4.38 5.64
C ARG A 187 -11.30 -5.26 6.74
N TYR A 188 -10.89 -5.07 7.98
CA TYR A 188 -11.35 -5.88 9.11
C TYR A 188 -12.82 -5.62 9.41
N LEU A 189 -13.25 -4.35 9.40
CA LEU A 189 -14.65 -3.98 9.54
C LEU A 189 -15.51 -4.56 8.41
N PHE A 190 -14.99 -4.56 7.18
CA PHE A 190 -15.67 -5.14 6.02
C PHE A 190 -15.84 -6.66 6.15
N LEU A 191 -14.78 -7.38 6.51
CA LEU A 191 -14.82 -8.83 6.73
C LEU A 191 -15.73 -9.19 7.92
N PHE A 192 -15.64 -8.44 9.01
CA PHE A 192 -16.49 -8.61 10.19
C PHE A 192 -17.96 -8.39 9.83
N GLY A 193 -18.26 -7.34 9.07
CA GLY A 193 -19.62 -7.08 8.58
C GLY A 193 -20.16 -8.24 7.73
N MET A 194 -19.36 -8.79 6.81
CA MET A 194 -19.76 -9.95 6.02
C MET A 194 -20.01 -11.18 6.88
N TRP A 195 -19.15 -11.42 7.87
CA TRP A 195 -19.30 -12.52 8.82
C TRP A 195 -20.61 -12.39 9.62
N VAL A 196 -20.89 -11.21 10.19
CA VAL A 196 -22.15 -10.94 10.91
C VAL A 196 -23.35 -11.20 10.00
N ARG A 197 -23.33 -10.72 8.75
CA ARG A 197 -24.39 -10.96 7.76
C ARG A 197 -24.64 -12.45 7.53
N THR A 198 -23.58 -13.23 7.36
CA THR A 198 -23.69 -14.70 7.20
C THR A 198 -24.28 -15.33 8.46
N CYS A 199 -23.87 -14.91 9.66
CA CYS A 199 -24.39 -15.42 10.92
C CYS A 199 -25.89 -15.15 11.11
N ILE A 200 -26.38 -14.01 10.61
CA ILE A 200 -27.82 -13.67 10.65
C ILE A 200 -28.60 -14.18 9.42
N GLY A 201 -28.00 -15.05 8.61
CA GLY A 201 -28.65 -15.71 7.48
C GLY A 201 -28.82 -14.86 6.22
N LEU A 202 -28.15 -13.70 6.13
CA LEU A 202 -28.18 -12.85 4.95
C LEU A 202 -27.16 -13.31 3.91
N VAL A 203 -27.54 -13.23 2.64
CA VAL A 203 -26.65 -13.53 1.51
C VAL A 203 -25.65 -12.39 1.33
N ASN A 204 -24.39 -12.75 1.09
CA ASN A 204 -23.32 -11.85 0.68
C ASN A 204 -23.08 -12.04 -0.82
N TYR A 205 -23.37 -11.01 -1.62
CA TYR A 205 -23.16 -11.07 -3.07
C TYR A 205 -21.68 -10.94 -3.42
N PRO A 206 -21.18 -11.70 -4.42
CA PRO A 206 -19.78 -11.64 -4.81
C PRO A 206 -19.44 -10.27 -5.42
N LEU A 207 -18.31 -9.69 -5.01
CA LEU A 207 -17.84 -8.44 -5.60
C LEU A 207 -17.09 -8.71 -6.91
N PRO A 208 -17.43 -8.00 -8.00
CA PRO A 208 -16.63 -8.09 -9.23
C PRO A 208 -15.24 -7.51 -8.97
N PRO A 209 -14.18 -8.01 -9.65
CA PRO A 209 -12.84 -7.44 -9.56
C PRO A 209 -12.86 -5.98 -10.01
N SER A 210 -12.14 -5.11 -9.29
CA SER A 210 -12.13 -3.67 -9.57
C SER A 210 -10.72 -3.12 -9.56
N MET A 211 -10.25 -2.64 -10.73
CA MET A 211 -8.93 -2.01 -10.87
C MET A 211 -8.82 -0.72 -10.05
N ALA A 212 -9.93 0.02 -9.90
CA ALA A 212 -9.96 1.23 -9.07
C ALA A 212 -9.64 0.94 -7.60
N ARG A 213 -10.14 -0.17 -7.04
CA ARG A 213 -9.82 -0.57 -5.66
C ARG A 213 -8.35 -0.87 -5.48
N ARG A 214 -7.78 -1.62 -6.44
CA ARG A 214 -6.35 -1.93 -6.44
C ARG A 214 -5.50 -0.67 -6.51
N ALA A 215 -5.85 0.25 -7.40
CA ALA A 215 -5.15 1.53 -7.54
C ALA A 215 -5.22 2.38 -6.27
N LEU A 216 -6.40 2.50 -5.64
CA LEU A 216 -6.57 3.24 -4.38
C LEU A 216 -5.80 2.61 -3.22
N ALA A 217 -5.79 1.28 -3.11
CA ALA A 217 -5.01 0.57 -2.11
C ALA A 217 -3.51 0.79 -2.29
N GLY A 218 -2.99 0.64 -3.52
CA GLY A 218 -1.58 0.88 -3.83
C GLY A 218 -1.15 2.34 -3.61
N MET A 219 -2.00 3.31 -3.96
CA MET A 219 -1.76 4.72 -3.63
C MET A 219 -1.69 4.94 -2.13
N GLN A 220 -2.51 4.24 -1.34
CA GLN A 220 -2.47 4.36 0.11
C GLN A 220 -1.27 3.71 0.76
N MET A 221 -0.86 2.53 0.27
CA MET A 221 0.41 1.94 0.68
C MET A 221 1.58 2.89 0.37
N GLY A 222 1.62 3.50 -0.82
CA GLY A 222 2.64 4.49 -1.16
C GLY A 222 2.62 5.72 -0.25
N PHE A 223 1.44 6.27 0.03
CA PHE A 223 1.28 7.41 0.94
C PHE A 223 1.80 7.09 2.36
N ILE A 224 1.40 5.95 2.93
CA ILE A 224 1.84 5.51 4.25
C ILE A 224 3.37 5.37 4.27
N ALA A 225 3.97 4.78 3.22
CA ALA A 225 5.42 4.61 3.13
C ALA A 225 6.18 5.93 3.15
N VAL A 226 5.69 6.93 2.42
CA VAL A 226 6.30 8.25 2.35
C VAL A 226 6.14 9.01 3.67
N VAL A 227 4.94 8.99 4.26
CA VAL A 227 4.62 9.77 5.47
C VAL A 227 5.27 9.19 6.72
N LEU A 228 5.55 7.89 6.75
CA LEU A 228 6.25 7.25 7.87
C LEU A 228 7.74 7.63 7.92
N LEU A 229 8.32 8.07 6.80
CA LEU A 229 9.67 8.65 6.80
C LEU A 229 9.67 9.98 7.56
N PRO A 230 10.73 10.30 8.34
CA PRO A 230 10.85 11.55 9.10
C PRO A 230 11.17 12.78 8.23
N VAL A 231 10.59 12.83 7.02
CA VAL A 231 10.77 13.91 6.06
C VAL A 231 9.67 14.95 6.22
N PHE A 232 8.44 14.50 6.44
CA PHE A 232 7.24 15.34 6.50
C PHE A 232 6.70 15.43 7.93
N SER A 233 6.09 16.57 8.25
CA SER A 233 5.51 16.83 9.57
C SER A 233 4.07 17.37 9.47
N PRO A 234 3.27 17.23 10.54
CA PRO A 234 2.02 17.98 10.69
C PRO A 234 2.27 19.49 10.57
N PRO A 235 1.30 20.29 10.07
CA PRO A 235 -0.07 19.90 9.71
C PRO A 235 -0.24 19.30 8.29
N ALA A 236 0.76 19.42 7.42
CA ALA A 236 0.65 19.00 6.01
C ALA A 236 0.27 17.53 5.85
N THR A 237 0.91 16.65 6.63
CA THR A 237 0.62 15.21 6.65
C THR A 237 -0.81 14.89 7.09
N GLN A 238 -1.39 15.69 8.01
CA GLN A 238 -2.74 15.48 8.50
C GLN A 238 -3.81 15.85 7.45
N GLY A 239 -3.58 16.95 6.73
CA GLY A 239 -4.42 17.35 5.60
C GLY A 239 -4.35 16.35 4.46
N ALA A 240 -3.14 15.93 4.08
CA ALA A 240 -2.94 14.91 3.05
C ALA A 240 -3.61 13.58 3.43
N ALA A 241 -3.40 13.09 4.66
CA ALA A 241 -3.98 11.84 5.16
C ALA A 241 -5.51 11.84 5.06
N THR A 242 -6.15 12.95 5.46
CA THR A 242 -7.60 13.09 5.36
C THR A 242 -8.05 13.02 3.90
N LEU A 243 -7.36 13.70 2.99
CA LEU A 243 -7.71 13.72 1.57
C LEU A 243 -7.53 12.35 0.89
N PHE A 244 -6.47 11.60 1.23
CA PHE A 244 -6.24 10.23 0.74
C PHE A 244 -7.24 9.21 1.32
N MET A 245 -7.69 9.41 2.55
CA MET A 245 -8.66 8.52 3.22
C MET A 245 -10.04 8.54 2.53
N LEU A 246 -10.54 9.73 2.16
CA LEU A 246 -11.89 9.91 1.62
C LEU A 246 -12.25 9.00 0.44
N PRO A 247 -11.46 8.93 -0.66
CA PRO A 247 -11.79 8.07 -1.80
C PRO A 247 -11.70 6.58 -1.44
N LEU A 248 -10.80 6.18 -0.53
CA LEU A 248 -10.70 4.80 -0.08
C LEU A 248 -11.96 4.40 0.71
N MET A 249 -12.37 5.22 1.68
CA MET A 249 -13.58 4.97 2.47
C MET A 249 -14.84 4.97 1.58
N GLY A 250 -14.90 5.89 0.62
CA GLY A 250 -15.97 5.90 -0.38
C GLY A 250 -16.01 4.62 -1.22
N SER A 251 -14.86 4.04 -1.57
CA SER A 251 -14.80 2.74 -2.23
C SER A 251 -15.35 1.62 -1.34
N PHE A 252 -14.90 1.53 -0.09
CA PHE A 252 -15.39 0.50 0.85
C PHE A 252 -16.89 0.61 1.10
N LEU A 253 -17.43 1.83 1.21
CA LEU A 253 -18.87 2.03 1.35
C LEU A 253 -19.62 1.55 0.11
N ARG A 254 -19.13 1.86 -1.09
CA ARG A 254 -19.71 1.36 -2.35
C ARG A 254 -19.66 -0.16 -2.43
N ASP A 255 -18.53 -0.76 -2.03
CA ASP A 255 -18.35 -2.20 -2.02
C ASP A 255 -19.30 -2.87 -1.01
N TRP A 256 -19.53 -2.23 0.14
CA TRP A 256 -20.46 -2.73 1.16
C TRP A 256 -21.89 -2.74 0.64
N LEU A 257 -22.31 -1.66 -0.04
CA LEU A 257 -23.62 -1.60 -0.70
C LEU A 257 -23.76 -2.67 -1.81
N ALA A 258 -22.68 -2.98 -2.53
CA ALA A 258 -22.68 -4.04 -3.53
C ALA A 258 -22.85 -5.43 -2.89
N VAL A 259 -22.14 -5.72 -1.79
CA VAL A 259 -22.30 -6.96 -1.01
C VAL A 259 -23.71 -7.11 -0.45
N CYS A 260 -24.36 -6.00 -0.12
CA CYS A 260 -25.75 -5.98 0.35
C CYS A 260 -26.78 -6.18 -0.78
N GLY A 261 -26.38 -6.23 -2.05
CA GLY A 261 -27.28 -6.39 -3.21
C GLY A 261 -27.87 -5.08 -3.76
N LEU A 262 -27.67 -3.94 -3.10
CA LEU A 262 -28.22 -2.63 -3.52
C LEU A 262 -27.64 -2.11 -4.85
N GLY A 263 -26.45 -2.57 -5.23
CA GLY A 263 -25.77 -2.15 -6.46
C GLY A 263 -26.24 -2.88 -7.73
N GLN A 264 -26.76 -4.11 -7.61
CA GLN A 264 -27.16 -4.93 -8.78
C GLN A 264 -28.52 -4.48 -9.35
N VAL A 265 -29.45 -4.07 -8.49
CA VAL A 265 -30.79 -3.56 -8.90
C VAL A 265 -30.68 -2.31 -9.81
N ARG A 266 -29.60 -1.52 -9.69
CA ARG A 266 -29.40 -0.29 -10.48
C ARG A 266 -28.84 -0.53 -11.88
N ASN A 267 -28.32 -1.71 -12.20
CA ASN A 267 -27.77 -2.00 -13.53
C ASN A 267 -28.84 -2.50 -14.52
N GLU A 268 -29.98 -2.99 -14.03
CA GLU A 268 -31.10 -3.45 -14.86
C GLU A 268 -32.00 -2.29 -15.32
N GLY A 269 -32.03 -1.17 -14.59
CA GLY A 269 -32.63 0.09 -15.04
C GLY A 269 -31.57 0.97 -15.69
N GLY A 270 -31.62 1.14 -17.02
CA GLY A 270 -30.64 1.89 -17.81
C GLY A 270 -30.17 3.20 -17.16
N LYS A 271 -28.88 3.55 -17.34
CA LYS A 271 -28.24 4.73 -16.73
C LYS A 271 -29.09 5.98 -16.95
N SER A 272 -29.61 6.56 -15.87
CA SER A 272 -30.44 7.77 -15.94
C SER A 272 -29.70 8.94 -16.60
N ARG A 273 -30.43 9.88 -17.21
CA ARG A 273 -29.85 11.11 -17.79
C ARG A 273 -28.95 11.85 -16.80
N VAL A 274 -29.30 11.83 -15.51
CA VAL A 274 -28.50 12.39 -14.41
C VAL A 274 -27.17 11.66 -14.25
N GLN A 275 -27.16 10.33 -14.28
CA GLN A 275 -25.93 9.54 -14.18
C GLN A 275 -24.97 9.81 -15.35
N ASN A 276 -25.52 10.00 -16.56
CA ASN A 276 -24.74 10.35 -17.75
C ASN A 276 -24.18 11.77 -17.66
N ALA A 277 -24.98 12.74 -17.19
CA ALA A 277 -24.52 14.11 -16.95
C ALA A 277 -23.41 14.16 -15.89
N LEU A 278 -23.58 13.45 -14.77
CA LEU A 278 -22.56 13.31 -13.73
C LEU A 278 -21.28 12.70 -14.30
N ASN A 279 -21.37 11.60 -15.06
CA ASN A 279 -20.19 10.99 -15.69
C ASN A 279 -19.48 11.93 -16.67
N GLN A 280 -20.22 12.76 -17.41
CA GLN A 280 -19.61 13.78 -18.27
C GLN A 280 -18.91 14.87 -17.46
N LEU A 281 -19.50 15.29 -16.33
CA LEU A 281 -18.89 16.26 -15.42
C LEU A 281 -17.60 15.70 -14.79
N TRP A 282 -17.64 14.44 -14.33
CA TRP A 282 -16.48 13.71 -13.80
C TRP A 282 -15.31 13.67 -14.79
N LYS A 283 -15.58 13.54 -16.09
CA LYS A 283 -14.52 13.57 -17.14
C LYS A 283 -13.85 14.94 -17.28
N ARG A 284 -14.49 16.03 -16.84
CA ARG A 284 -13.96 17.41 -16.91
C ARG A 284 -13.14 17.80 -15.67
N ILE A 285 -13.35 17.14 -14.53
CA ILE A 285 -12.65 17.42 -13.27
C ILE A 285 -11.12 17.46 -13.44
N PRO A 286 -10.46 16.47 -14.08
CA PRO A 286 -9.01 16.49 -14.25
C PRO A 286 -8.48 17.72 -14.99
N TYR A 287 -9.22 18.19 -15.99
CA TYR A 287 -8.82 19.38 -16.76
C TYR A 287 -8.89 20.64 -15.89
N LEU A 288 -9.99 20.80 -15.15
CA LEU A 288 -10.15 21.93 -14.23
C LEU A 288 -9.05 21.91 -13.15
N LEU A 289 -8.76 20.75 -12.57
CA LEU A 289 -7.68 20.60 -11.59
C LEU A 289 -6.31 20.98 -12.17
N ARG A 290 -6.02 20.63 -13.43
CA ARG A 290 -4.76 21.02 -14.10
C ARG A 290 -4.66 22.52 -14.32
N VAL A 291 -5.74 23.18 -14.72
CA VAL A 291 -5.78 24.64 -14.90
C VAL A 291 -5.56 25.34 -13.55
N VAL A 292 -6.28 24.94 -12.51
CA VAL A 292 -6.12 25.53 -11.18
C VAL A 292 -4.73 25.26 -10.62
N MET A 293 -4.18 24.06 -10.81
CA MET A 293 -2.80 23.73 -10.44
C MET A 293 -1.80 24.63 -11.17
N ALA A 294 -1.95 24.82 -12.49
CA ALA A 294 -1.05 25.66 -13.27
C ALA A 294 -1.05 27.12 -12.80
N LEU A 295 -2.23 27.68 -12.51
CA LEU A 295 -2.35 29.03 -11.94
C LEU A 295 -1.70 29.11 -10.55
N ASN A 296 -1.90 28.09 -9.71
CA ASN A 296 -1.31 28.04 -8.39
C ASN A 296 0.23 27.96 -8.44
N LEU A 297 0.78 27.12 -9.32
CA LEU A 297 2.23 27.01 -9.54
C LEU A 297 2.84 28.29 -10.09
N ALA A 298 2.16 28.98 -11.01
CA ALA A 298 2.60 30.29 -11.49
C ALA A 298 2.68 31.32 -10.33
N ALA A 299 1.71 31.29 -9.41
CA ALA A 299 1.73 32.13 -8.22
C ALA A 299 2.88 31.77 -7.26
N VAL A 300 3.17 30.47 -7.08
CA VAL A 300 4.33 29.99 -6.27
C VAL A 300 5.64 30.49 -6.87
N ILE A 301 5.85 30.30 -8.18
CA ILE A 301 7.06 30.76 -8.88
C ILE A 301 7.21 32.28 -8.72
N TRP A 302 6.13 33.03 -8.86
CA TRP A 302 6.12 34.47 -8.69
C TRP A 302 6.47 34.92 -7.27
N GLN A 303 5.91 34.26 -6.25
CA GLN A 303 6.21 34.54 -4.85
C GLN A 303 7.69 34.26 -4.53
N GLU A 304 8.20 33.10 -4.94
CA GLU A 304 9.56 32.67 -4.62
C GLU A 304 10.62 33.51 -5.35
N THR A 305 10.41 33.84 -6.63
CA THR A 305 11.36 34.67 -7.40
C THR A 305 11.47 36.11 -6.89
N ARG A 306 10.45 36.60 -6.18
CA ARG A 306 10.44 37.93 -5.54
C ARG A 306 10.85 37.90 -4.08
N SER A 307 11.07 36.71 -3.51
CA SER A 307 11.50 36.59 -2.12
C SER A 307 12.96 37.04 -1.98
N PRO A 308 13.33 37.71 -0.87
CA PRO A 308 14.68 38.23 -0.67
C PRO A 308 15.75 37.13 -0.65
N ALA A 309 15.37 35.88 -0.33
CA ALA A 309 16.21 34.70 -0.44
C ALA A 309 15.45 33.61 -1.22
N PRO A 310 15.48 33.63 -2.56
CA PRO A 310 14.70 32.70 -3.38
C PRO A 310 15.23 31.27 -3.22
N LEU A 311 14.33 30.33 -2.91
CA LEU A 311 14.64 28.91 -2.89
C LEU A 311 14.58 28.33 -4.30
N TRP A 312 15.72 28.35 -5.01
CA TRP A 312 15.80 27.94 -6.42
C TRP A 312 15.32 26.52 -6.72
N TRP A 313 15.41 25.60 -5.75
CA TRP A 313 14.87 24.25 -5.89
C TRP A 313 13.33 24.24 -5.95
N ILE A 314 12.66 25.16 -5.24
CA ILE A 314 11.20 25.36 -5.32
C ILE A 314 10.84 25.95 -6.68
N VAL A 315 11.55 26.99 -7.11
CA VAL A 315 11.30 27.64 -8.41
C VAL A 315 11.48 26.65 -9.57
N GLY A 316 12.59 25.90 -9.56
CA GLY A 316 12.88 24.88 -10.56
C GLY A 316 11.86 23.73 -10.54
N GLY A 317 11.54 23.21 -9.36
CA GLY A 317 10.57 22.13 -9.19
C GLY A 317 9.14 22.54 -9.58
N ALA A 318 8.70 23.73 -9.19
CA ALA A 318 7.41 24.29 -9.57
C ALA A 318 7.35 24.62 -11.07
N GLY A 319 8.44 25.12 -11.66
CA GLY A 319 8.56 25.39 -13.09
C GLY A 319 8.47 24.10 -13.93
N LEU A 320 9.21 23.07 -13.55
CA LEU A 320 9.11 21.75 -14.19
C LEU A 320 7.72 21.16 -14.02
N GLY A 321 7.16 21.22 -12.81
CA GLY A 321 5.81 20.76 -12.51
C GLY A 321 4.75 21.49 -13.34
N LEU A 322 4.87 22.80 -13.51
CA LEU A 322 3.98 23.61 -14.34
C LEU A 322 4.02 23.14 -15.79
N LEU A 323 5.22 22.94 -16.35
CA LEU A 323 5.39 22.43 -17.71
C LEU A 323 4.74 21.05 -17.88
N LEU A 324 4.99 20.11 -16.96
CA LEU A 324 4.42 18.76 -17.02
C LEU A 324 2.90 18.75 -16.84
N VAL A 325 2.37 19.60 -15.95
CA VAL A 325 0.93 19.74 -15.71
C VAL A 325 0.23 20.41 -16.89
N VAL A 326 0.82 21.42 -17.53
CA VAL A 326 0.22 22.09 -18.71
C VAL A 326 0.25 21.18 -19.93
N LEU A 327 1.37 20.47 -20.16
CA LEU A 327 1.49 19.53 -21.27
C LEU A 327 0.71 18.22 -21.02
N GLY A 328 0.44 17.87 -19.76
CA GLY A 328 -0.22 16.61 -19.43
C GLY A 328 0.67 15.44 -19.78
N VAL A 329 1.95 15.57 -19.44
CA VAL A 329 2.96 14.53 -19.61
C VAL A 329 3.24 14.00 -18.21
N LEU A 330 3.15 12.68 -18.03
CA LEU A 330 3.51 12.04 -16.75
C LEU A 330 2.74 12.61 -15.56
N GLY A 331 1.45 12.92 -15.72
CA GLY A 331 0.83 13.84 -14.76
C GLY A 331 0.44 13.24 -13.40
N ARG A 332 0.39 11.90 -13.21
CA ARG A 332 0.33 11.34 -11.85
C ARG A 332 1.69 11.37 -11.17
N THR A 333 2.77 11.07 -11.89
CA THR A 333 4.12 11.11 -11.32
C THR A 333 4.58 12.56 -11.07
N SER A 334 4.21 13.51 -11.93
CA SER A 334 4.45 14.93 -11.67
C SER A 334 3.62 15.43 -10.47
N ALA A 335 2.38 14.96 -10.31
CA ALA A 335 1.59 15.24 -9.11
C ALA A 335 2.27 14.71 -7.83
N VAL A 336 2.83 13.49 -7.86
CA VAL A 336 3.64 12.96 -6.74
C VAL A 336 4.83 13.88 -6.43
N GLY A 337 5.58 14.29 -7.45
CA GLY A 337 6.71 15.23 -7.28
C GLY A 337 6.27 16.56 -6.66
N LEU A 338 5.14 17.11 -7.10
CA LEU A 338 4.56 18.35 -6.57
C LEU A 338 4.05 18.20 -5.13
N ILE A 339 3.45 17.07 -4.78
CA ILE A 339 3.03 16.76 -3.40
C ILE A 339 4.25 16.71 -2.49
N LEU A 340 5.34 16.05 -2.91
CA LEU A 340 6.58 15.97 -2.14
C LEU A 340 7.23 17.35 -1.98
N LEU A 341 7.33 18.12 -3.07
CA LEU A 341 7.87 19.49 -3.05
C LEU A 341 7.06 20.38 -2.10
N SER A 342 5.73 20.35 -2.19
CA SER A 342 4.86 21.13 -1.32
C SER A 342 4.95 20.69 0.14
N GLY A 343 5.00 19.37 0.40
CA GLY A 343 5.16 18.84 1.75
C GLY A 343 6.47 19.30 2.41
N LEU A 344 7.56 19.40 1.64
CA LEU A 344 8.83 19.94 2.13
C LEU A 344 8.72 21.44 2.41
N ALA A 345 8.10 22.22 1.52
CA ALA A 345 7.92 23.66 1.72
C ALA A 345 7.01 23.99 2.92
N LEU A 346 5.95 23.21 3.15
CA LEU A 346 5.03 23.38 4.28
C LEU A 346 5.64 22.99 5.63
N LYS A 347 6.72 22.20 5.64
CA LYS A 347 7.46 21.88 6.86
C LYS A 347 8.02 23.15 7.51
N ASP A 348 8.60 24.02 6.69
CA ASP A 348 9.23 25.25 7.17
C ASP A 348 8.23 26.43 7.24
N ASN A 349 7.16 26.39 6.43
CA ASN A 349 6.15 27.43 6.38
C ASN A 349 4.72 26.89 6.29
N ALA A 350 4.23 26.34 7.41
CA ALA A 350 2.94 25.65 7.48
C ALA A 350 1.71 26.53 7.17
N MET A 351 1.84 27.86 7.20
CA MET A 351 0.73 28.80 6.96
C MET A 351 0.63 29.24 5.50
N ASN A 352 1.54 28.82 4.62
CA ASN A 352 1.52 29.25 3.23
C ASN A 352 0.40 28.54 2.44
N GLY A 353 -0.66 29.31 2.15
CA GLY A 353 -1.84 28.83 1.42
C GLY A 353 -1.56 28.36 -0.02
N LEU A 354 -0.51 28.87 -0.67
CA LEU A 354 -0.15 28.42 -2.03
C LEU A 354 0.36 26.98 -2.02
N PHE A 355 1.30 26.66 -1.11
CA PHE A 355 1.79 25.28 -0.99
C PHE A 355 0.67 24.32 -0.55
N TRP A 356 -0.23 24.74 0.35
CA TRP A 356 -1.45 23.98 0.64
C TRP A 356 -2.30 23.72 -0.62
N GLY A 357 -2.46 24.72 -1.48
CA GLY A 357 -3.11 24.57 -2.78
C GLY A 357 -2.43 23.51 -3.65
N VAL A 358 -1.10 23.58 -3.80
CA VAL A 358 -0.31 22.58 -4.55
C VAL A 358 -0.48 21.18 -3.96
N LEU A 359 -0.48 21.05 -2.63
CA LEU A 359 -0.65 19.75 -1.96
C LEU A 359 -2.05 19.17 -2.22
N LEU A 360 -3.11 19.94 -1.95
CA LEU A 360 -4.49 19.46 -2.06
C LEU A 360 -4.88 19.16 -3.51
N ILE A 361 -4.55 20.07 -4.43
CA ILE A 361 -4.82 19.87 -5.86
C ILE A 361 -3.92 18.76 -6.42
N GLY A 362 -2.69 18.63 -5.92
CA GLY A 362 -1.74 17.59 -6.31
C GLY A 362 -2.27 16.21 -5.96
N VAL A 363 -2.75 16.01 -4.73
CA VAL A 363 -3.39 14.75 -4.31
C VAL A 363 -4.64 14.47 -5.14
N ALA A 364 -5.48 15.48 -5.39
CA ALA A 364 -6.66 15.31 -6.23
C ALA A 364 -6.29 14.87 -7.67
N LEU A 365 -5.28 15.50 -8.29
CA LEU A 365 -4.76 15.13 -9.61
C LEU A 365 -4.16 13.73 -9.62
N MET A 366 -3.39 13.37 -8.57
CA MET A 366 -2.83 12.04 -8.42
C MET A 366 -3.93 10.98 -8.38
N LEU A 367 -5.06 11.24 -7.69
CA LEU A 367 -6.20 10.33 -7.59
C LEU A 367 -6.99 10.25 -8.91
N THR A 368 -7.35 11.40 -9.50
CA THR A 368 -8.21 11.45 -10.70
C THR A 368 -7.46 11.15 -12.00
N GLY A 369 -6.15 11.32 -12.03
CA GLY A 369 -5.34 11.29 -13.25
C GLY A 369 -5.42 12.61 -14.04
N THR A 370 -4.85 12.61 -15.24
CA THR A 370 -4.60 13.82 -16.06
C THR A 370 -5.68 14.15 -17.09
N GLY A 371 -6.71 13.30 -17.21
CA GLY A 371 -7.84 13.50 -18.12
C GLY A 371 -7.59 13.07 -19.57
N ARG A 372 -8.52 13.40 -20.48
CA ARG A 372 -8.50 12.98 -21.89
C ARG A 372 -7.44 13.72 -22.74
N TYR A 373 -7.09 14.94 -22.35
CA TYR A 373 -6.19 15.84 -23.10
C TYR A 373 -4.75 15.79 -22.55
N SER A 374 -4.24 14.58 -22.34
CA SER A 374 -2.88 14.33 -21.85
C SER A 374 -2.03 13.90 -23.04
N LEU A 375 -0.88 14.56 -23.26
CA LEU A 375 0.00 14.20 -24.37
C LEU A 375 0.64 12.82 -24.19
N TRP A 376 0.94 12.42 -22.95
CA TRP A 376 1.54 11.12 -22.67
C TRP A 376 1.16 10.57 -21.30
N LYS A 377 0.70 9.30 -21.28
CA LYS A 377 0.10 8.61 -20.12
C LYS A 377 0.80 7.28 -19.79
N ALA A 378 2.13 7.24 -19.90
CA ALA A 378 2.87 6.01 -19.60
C ALA A 378 2.70 5.54 -18.14
N ASP A 379 2.44 6.48 -17.23
CA ASP A 379 2.18 6.25 -15.81
C ASP A 379 0.84 5.55 -15.53
N GLU A 380 -0.19 5.76 -16.37
CA GLU A 380 -1.46 5.04 -16.23
C GLU A 380 -1.28 3.53 -16.50
N TRP A 381 -0.36 3.14 -17.39
CA TRP A 381 -0.14 1.74 -17.73
C TRP A 381 0.34 0.91 -16.52
N MET A 382 1.22 1.46 -15.69
CA MET A 382 1.72 0.77 -14.47
C MET A 382 0.62 0.53 -13.42
N ILE A 383 -0.42 1.36 -13.41
CA ILE A 383 -1.53 1.23 -12.45
C ILE A 383 -2.51 0.15 -12.90
N TYR A 384 -2.81 0.11 -14.20
CA TYR A 384 -3.83 -0.77 -14.76
C TYR A 384 -3.30 -2.17 -15.16
N ASN A 385 -1.99 -2.30 -15.42
CA ASN A 385 -1.38 -3.58 -15.81
C ASN A 385 -0.47 -4.09 -14.69
N ARG A 386 -0.32 -5.41 -14.58
CA ARG A 386 0.57 -6.02 -13.57
C ARG A 386 2.00 -6.03 -14.10
N ALA A 387 2.96 -5.81 -13.23
CA ALA A 387 4.38 -5.94 -13.55
C ALA A 387 4.70 -7.36 -14.05
N GLY A 388 5.17 -7.52 -15.28
CA GLY A 388 5.42 -8.83 -15.89
C GLY A 388 4.24 -9.40 -16.70
N GLU A 389 3.11 -8.69 -16.82
CA GLU A 389 2.18 -8.95 -17.92
C GLU A 389 2.85 -8.57 -19.25
N ALA A 390 2.85 -9.48 -20.22
CA ALA A 390 3.32 -9.18 -21.57
C ALA A 390 2.48 -8.02 -22.11
N ARG A 391 3.14 -6.97 -22.63
CA ARG A 391 2.41 -5.94 -23.39
C ARG A 391 1.67 -6.66 -24.52
N PRO A 392 0.37 -6.42 -24.73
CA PRO A 392 -0.27 -6.89 -25.94
C PRO A 392 0.58 -6.40 -27.11
N GLN A 393 1.11 -7.33 -27.89
CA GLN A 393 1.78 -7.01 -29.14
C GLN A 393 0.71 -6.37 -30.01
N GLY A 394 0.82 -5.06 -30.20
CA GLY A 394 -0.05 -4.29 -31.07
C GLY A 394 0.29 -4.52 -32.53
#